data_AF-A0AAE0GDH1-F1
#
_entry.id   AF-A0AAE0GDH1-F1
#
_cell.length_a   1.000
_cell.length_b   1.000
_cell.length_c   1.000
_cell.angle_alpha   90.00
_cell.angle_beta   90.00
_cell.angle_gamma   90.00
#
_symmetry.space_group_name_H-M   'P 1'
#
loop_
_entity.id
_entity.type
_entity.pdbx_description
1 polymer ?
#
loop_
_entity_poly.entity_id
_entity_poly.type
_entity_poly.pdbx_seq_one_letter_code
_entity_poly.pdbx_strand_id
1 'polypeptide(L)'
;MQSPIKVNEAIKVVDNLDQETLCRVFSFLTAKECCIASCVQRSWRVVSSSDVLWRGFAWNKYQLKEPSRTPASTDDSELSFKEAFVAWENEYGKYSEAGVFARAKRCWAELEDWTRAHHEGIHESLGTGASEENLDSAEMALGVTFPPAMRVLYRLHDGQTLSFDEAEDNGRHVPGISIFHGLLGSYAFYDHMVSVRLLPLHRIVRWTAFFKDRRLVPEELMETHILLATSPGFQKRFYLDTSTGQVHVLCRAPHHGGWHRGGSGGSKAALPAIPAADTPGCPRDGFLRWMEEYARRLQSGVYTMAPSLLGLARYERQRASRCFAMLLNL
;
A
#
# COMPACT_ATOMS: atom_id res chain seq x y z
N MET A 1 28.45 -38.25 -44.27
CA MET A 1 29.42 -38.26 -43.14
C MET A 1 29.62 -36.82 -42.69
N GLN A 2 28.92 -36.39 -41.65
CA GLN A 2 29.18 -35.10 -40.99
C GLN A 2 30.33 -35.31 -40.01
N SER A 3 31.39 -34.52 -40.18
CA SER A 3 32.54 -34.49 -39.27
C SER A 3 32.06 -34.12 -37.86
N PRO A 4 32.51 -34.81 -36.80
CA PRO A 4 32.19 -34.41 -35.44
C PRO A 4 32.83 -33.04 -35.20
N ILE A 5 32.00 -32.03 -34.94
CA ILE A 5 32.47 -30.74 -34.45
C ILE A 5 33.32 -31.04 -33.22
N LYS A 6 34.61 -30.72 -33.29
CA LYS A 6 35.54 -30.95 -32.19
C LYS A 6 35.04 -30.11 -31.01
N VAL A 7 34.54 -30.78 -29.98
CA VAL A 7 34.04 -30.16 -28.73
C VAL A 7 35.05 -29.14 -28.17
N ASN A 8 36.35 -29.37 -28.38
CA ASN A 8 37.43 -28.46 -27.99
C ASN A 8 37.50 -27.13 -28.76
N GLU A 9 37.01 -27.04 -30.00
CA GLU A 9 36.90 -25.77 -30.73
C GLU A 9 35.70 -24.96 -30.25
N ALA A 10 34.57 -25.62 -29.96
CA ALA A 10 33.39 -24.95 -29.40
C ALA A 10 33.66 -24.35 -28.00
N ILE A 11 34.45 -25.02 -27.16
CA ILE A 11 34.85 -24.50 -25.83
C ILE A 11 35.69 -23.22 -25.97
N LYS A 12 36.59 -23.14 -26.96
CA LYS A 12 37.38 -21.93 -27.23
C LYS A 12 36.55 -20.75 -27.75
N VAL A 13 35.39 -21.01 -28.35
CA VAL A 13 34.50 -19.94 -28.88
C VAL A 13 33.74 -19.25 -27.73
N VAL A 14 33.35 -19.99 -26.69
CA VAL A 14 32.69 -19.41 -25.50
C VAL A 14 33.65 -18.49 -24.73
N ASP A 15 34.94 -18.82 -24.68
CA ASP A 15 35.98 -17.98 -24.07
C ASP A 15 36.26 -16.68 -24.85
N ASN A 16 35.77 -16.55 -26.09
CA ASN A 16 35.98 -15.40 -26.97
C ASN A 16 34.69 -14.61 -27.29
N LEU A 17 33.60 -14.85 -26.56
CA LEU A 17 32.43 -13.99 -26.65
C LEU A 17 32.79 -12.60 -26.12
N ASP A 18 32.46 -11.57 -26.88
CA ASP A 18 32.65 -10.19 -26.45
C ASP A 18 31.76 -9.85 -25.24
N GLN A 19 32.13 -8.80 -24.51
CA GLN A 19 31.43 -8.41 -23.28
C GLN A 19 29.97 -8.02 -23.51
N GLU A 20 29.62 -7.50 -24.69
CA GLU A 20 28.24 -7.11 -25.01
C GLU A 20 27.37 -8.34 -25.21
N THR A 21 27.86 -9.32 -25.97
CA THR A 21 27.16 -10.60 -26.16
C THR A 21 26.99 -11.35 -24.84
N LEU A 22 28.03 -11.39 -24.00
CA LEU A 22 27.93 -11.97 -22.66
C LEU A 22 26.94 -11.21 -21.78
N CYS A 23 26.92 -9.87 -21.81
CA CYS A 23 25.90 -9.09 -21.08
C CYS A 23 24.49 -9.47 -21.54
N ARG A 24 24.23 -9.63 -22.84
CA ARG A 24 22.91 -10.04 -23.35
C ARG A 24 22.53 -11.43 -22.84
N VAL A 25 23.45 -12.39 -22.83
CA VAL A 25 23.20 -13.73 -22.26
C VAL A 25 22.89 -13.62 -20.75
N PHE A 26 23.63 -12.80 -20.02
CA PHE A 26 23.46 -12.63 -18.57
C PHE A 26 22.18 -11.88 -18.22
N SER A 27 21.57 -11.15 -19.16
CA SER A 27 20.26 -10.51 -18.94
C SER A 27 19.11 -11.51 -18.79
N PHE A 28 19.30 -12.76 -19.23
CA PHE A 28 18.34 -13.85 -18.99
C PHE A 28 18.51 -14.53 -17.63
N LEU A 29 19.59 -14.22 -16.90
CA LEU A 29 19.85 -14.75 -15.57
C LEU A 29 19.18 -13.89 -14.50
N THR A 30 18.86 -14.50 -13.37
CA THR A 30 18.48 -13.80 -12.15
C THR A 30 19.71 -13.14 -11.49
N ALA A 31 19.48 -12.18 -10.60
CA ALA A 31 20.54 -11.57 -9.80
C ALA A 31 21.39 -12.61 -9.04
N LYS A 32 20.75 -13.66 -8.50
CA LYS A 32 21.42 -14.76 -7.81
C LYS A 32 22.31 -15.57 -8.76
N GLU A 33 21.82 -15.88 -9.95
CA GLU A 33 22.60 -16.61 -10.96
C GLU A 33 23.76 -15.78 -11.49
N CYS A 34 23.60 -14.46 -11.64
CA CYS A 34 24.71 -13.56 -11.96
C CYS A 34 25.79 -13.58 -10.86
N CYS A 35 25.41 -13.59 -9.58
CA CYS A 35 26.37 -13.77 -8.48
C CYS A 35 27.11 -15.11 -8.57
N ILE A 36 26.42 -16.20 -8.90
CA ILE A 36 27.06 -17.51 -9.09
C ILE A 36 28.01 -17.50 -10.29
N ALA A 37 27.58 -16.96 -11.43
CA ALA A 37 28.39 -16.85 -12.64
C ALA A 37 29.67 -16.01 -12.42
N SER A 38 29.61 -15.01 -11.53
CA SER A 38 30.76 -14.19 -11.15
C SER A 38 31.92 -14.97 -10.48
N CYS A 39 31.63 -16.17 -9.98
CA CYS A 39 32.58 -17.06 -9.33
C CYS A 39 33.26 -18.04 -10.30
N VAL A 40 32.73 -18.19 -11.53
CA VAL A 40 33.20 -19.22 -12.49
C VAL A 40 34.46 -18.77 -13.22
N GLN A 41 34.48 -17.54 -13.74
CA GLN A 41 35.64 -17.01 -14.47
C GLN A 41 35.74 -15.48 -14.39
N ARG A 42 36.94 -14.92 -14.64
CA ARG A 42 37.22 -13.48 -14.48
C ARG A 42 36.43 -12.61 -15.45
N SER A 43 36.31 -13.00 -16.71
CA SER A 43 35.53 -12.27 -17.72
C SER A 43 34.05 -12.19 -17.31
N TRP A 44 33.49 -13.28 -16.80
CA TRP A 44 32.12 -13.34 -16.29
C TRP A 44 31.93 -12.52 -15.03
N ARG A 45 32.94 -12.43 -14.15
CA ARG A 45 32.89 -11.53 -13.00
C ARG A 45 32.71 -10.07 -13.41
N VAL A 46 33.39 -9.63 -14.46
CA VAL A 46 33.25 -8.27 -15.00
C VAL A 46 31.84 -8.08 -15.56
N VAL A 47 31.39 -8.97 -16.44
CA VAL A 47 30.06 -8.89 -17.07
C VAL A 47 28.93 -8.97 -16.04
N SER A 48 28.97 -9.93 -15.12
CA SER A 48 27.98 -10.12 -14.05
C SER A 48 27.90 -8.96 -13.05
N SER A 49 28.85 -8.02 -13.09
CA SER A 49 28.83 -6.82 -12.26
C SER A 49 28.53 -5.55 -13.06
N SER A 50 28.12 -5.69 -14.33
CA SER A 50 27.73 -4.57 -15.19
C SER A 50 26.49 -3.85 -14.68
N ASP A 51 26.55 -2.52 -14.57
CA ASP A 51 25.44 -1.68 -14.14
C ASP A 51 24.21 -1.82 -15.04
N VAL A 52 24.37 -2.15 -16.33
CA VAL A 52 23.22 -2.36 -17.24
C VAL A 52 22.35 -3.53 -16.76
N LEU A 53 22.96 -4.62 -16.28
CA LEU A 53 22.25 -5.77 -15.74
C LEU A 53 21.60 -5.43 -14.40
N TRP A 54 22.37 -4.84 -13.48
CA TRP A 54 21.90 -4.54 -12.15
C TRP A 54 20.83 -3.46 -12.13
N ARG A 55 20.85 -2.51 -13.08
CA ARG A 55 19.75 -1.57 -13.31
C ARG A 55 18.45 -2.30 -13.66
N GLY A 56 18.52 -3.31 -14.53
CA GLY A 56 17.37 -4.16 -14.86
C GLY A 56 16.83 -4.91 -13.64
N PHE A 57 17.70 -5.54 -12.85
CA PHE A 57 17.30 -6.25 -11.64
C PHE A 57 16.68 -5.31 -10.59
N ALA A 58 17.32 -4.17 -10.35
CA ALA A 58 16.89 -3.13 -9.41
C ALA A 58 15.55 -2.51 -9.82
N TRP A 59 15.37 -2.22 -11.10
CA TRP A 59 14.10 -1.75 -11.65
C TRP A 59 13.00 -2.80 -11.47
N ASN A 60 13.22 -4.03 -11.94
CA ASN A 60 12.18 -5.06 -11.94
C ASN A 60 11.71 -5.42 -10.53
N LYS A 61 12.65 -5.56 -9.58
CA LYS A 61 12.35 -6.02 -8.22
C LYS A 61 11.97 -4.89 -7.26
N TYR A 62 12.64 -3.75 -7.37
CA TYR A 62 12.53 -2.65 -6.39
C TYR A 62 12.12 -1.32 -7.01
N GLN A 63 11.86 -1.25 -8.32
CA GLN A 63 11.46 -0.05 -9.05
C GLN A 63 12.45 1.12 -8.83
N LEU A 64 13.76 0.80 -8.81
CA LEU A 64 14.82 1.80 -8.68
C LEU A 64 15.15 2.37 -10.05
N LYS A 65 14.94 3.68 -10.23
CA LYS A 65 15.33 4.43 -11.45
C LYS A 65 16.81 4.78 -11.43
N GLU A 66 17.30 5.11 -10.24
CA GLU A 66 18.67 5.49 -9.89
C GLU A 66 19.17 4.59 -8.76
N PRO A 67 20.50 4.44 -8.59
CA PRO A 67 21.08 3.61 -7.53
C PRO A 67 20.98 4.32 -6.18
N SER A 68 19.79 4.27 -5.57
CA SER A 68 19.52 4.87 -4.25
C SER A 68 19.60 3.85 -3.13
N ARG A 69 19.99 4.28 -1.93
CA ARG A 69 19.88 3.47 -0.71
C ARG A 69 18.41 3.28 -0.29
N THR A 70 18.20 2.42 0.70
CA THR A 70 16.90 2.25 1.34
C THR A 70 16.56 3.50 2.16
N PRO A 71 15.27 3.81 2.37
CA PRO A 71 14.86 4.98 3.18
C PRO A 71 15.40 5.00 4.61
N ALA A 72 15.83 3.86 5.16
CA ALA A 72 16.39 3.75 6.50
C ALA A 72 17.87 4.14 6.59
N SER A 73 18.56 4.33 5.45
CA SER A 73 19.99 4.64 5.44
C SER A 73 20.26 6.13 5.62
N THR A 74 21.29 6.48 6.40
CA THR A 74 21.74 7.87 6.65
C THR A 74 23.01 8.24 5.87
N ASP A 75 23.43 7.43 4.91
CA ASP A 75 24.68 7.58 4.15
C ASP A 75 24.39 8.09 2.73
N ASP A 76 24.93 9.26 2.38
CA ASP A 76 24.71 9.92 1.08
C ASP A 76 25.77 9.58 0.03
N SER A 77 26.62 8.58 0.25
CA SER A 77 27.61 8.14 -0.74
C SER A 77 26.97 7.60 -2.03
N GLU A 78 27.58 7.93 -3.17
CA GLU A 78 27.19 7.39 -4.48
C GLU A 78 27.35 5.87 -4.53
N LEU A 79 26.34 5.20 -5.10
CA LEU A 79 26.29 3.74 -5.21
C LEU A 79 26.23 3.28 -6.67
N SER A 80 26.78 2.10 -6.94
CA SER A 80 26.44 1.32 -8.13
C SER A 80 25.05 0.70 -8.00
N PHE A 81 24.44 0.28 -9.13
CA PHE A 81 23.15 -0.42 -9.09
C PHE A 81 23.24 -1.75 -8.34
N LYS A 82 24.41 -2.40 -8.36
CA LYS A 82 24.64 -3.64 -7.62
C LYS A 82 24.63 -3.43 -6.12
N GLU A 83 25.31 -2.39 -5.63
CA GLU A 83 25.34 -2.05 -4.20
C GLU A 83 23.96 -1.63 -3.70
N ALA A 84 23.26 -0.80 -4.48
CA ALA A 84 21.87 -0.45 -4.20
C ALA A 84 20.98 -1.71 -4.14
N PHE A 85 21.06 -2.60 -5.14
CA PHE A 85 20.29 -3.83 -5.14
C PHE A 85 20.54 -4.67 -3.89
N VAL A 86 21.80 -4.85 -3.47
CA VAL A 86 22.15 -5.63 -2.27
C VAL A 86 21.59 -4.97 -1.01
N ALA A 87 21.67 -3.64 -0.88
CA ALA A 87 21.10 -2.94 0.26
C ALA A 87 19.57 -3.16 0.35
N TRP A 88 18.87 -3.06 -0.78
CA TRP A 88 17.44 -3.31 -0.85
C TRP A 88 17.07 -4.78 -0.65
N GLU A 89 17.90 -5.72 -1.11
CA GLU A 89 17.72 -7.15 -0.85
C GLU A 89 17.83 -7.46 0.64
N ASN A 90 18.81 -6.87 1.33
CA ASN A 90 18.97 -7.09 2.76
C ASN A 90 17.77 -6.57 3.57
N GLU A 91 17.17 -5.45 3.15
CA GLU A 91 16.11 -4.81 3.91
C GLU A 91 14.68 -5.24 3.51
N TYR A 92 14.45 -5.51 2.22
CA TYR A 92 13.14 -5.82 1.66
C TYR A 92 13.08 -7.19 0.97
N GLY A 93 14.19 -7.92 0.87
CA GLY A 93 14.25 -9.23 0.20
C GLY A 93 13.27 -10.25 0.76
N LYS A 94 12.94 -10.17 2.05
CA LYS A 94 11.90 -11.01 2.68
C LYS A 94 10.48 -10.80 2.14
N TYR A 95 10.23 -9.70 1.42
CA TYR A 95 8.95 -9.39 0.77
C TYR A 95 8.97 -9.61 -0.74
N SER A 96 10.01 -10.27 -1.25
CA SER A 96 10.19 -10.45 -2.71
C SER A 96 9.26 -11.50 -3.32
N GLU A 97 8.59 -12.31 -2.51
CA GLU A 97 7.61 -13.28 -2.96
C GLU A 97 6.47 -12.61 -3.74
N ALA A 98 6.05 -13.25 -4.84
CA ALA A 98 4.97 -12.79 -5.73
C ALA A 98 5.09 -11.33 -6.25
N GLY A 99 6.28 -10.71 -6.16
CA GLY A 99 6.50 -9.33 -6.60
C GLY A 99 5.73 -8.29 -5.80
N VAL A 100 5.33 -8.60 -4.56
CA VAL A 100 4.51 -7.75 -3.69
C VAL A 100 5.14 -6.37 -3.51
N PHE A 101 6.46 -6.32 -3.29
CA PHE A 101 7.17 -5.05 -3.12
C PHE A 101 7.04 -4.12 -4.33
N ALA A 102 7.40 -4.60 -5.52
CA ALA A 102 7.36 -3.81 -6.74
C ALA A 102 5.93 -3.30 -7.04
N ARG A 103 4.93 -4.15 -6.80
CA ARG A 103 3.51 -3.80 -6.95
C ARG A 103 3.07 -2.71 -5.98
N ALA A 104 3.34 -2.87 -4.69
CA ALA A 104 3.00 -1.88 -3.68
C ALA A 104 3.69 -0.54 -3.92
N LYS A 105 4.97 -0.55 -4.30
CA LYS A 105 5.72 0.67 -4.62
C LYS A 105 5.14 1.40 -5.84
N ARG A 106 4.76 0.67 -6.91
CA ARG A 106 4.07 1.29 -8.06
C ARG A 106 2.71 1.86 -7.66
N CYS A 107 1.91 1.09 -6.93
CA CYS A 107 0.60 1.52 -6.45
C CYS A 107 0.69 2.82 -5.64
N TRP A 108 1.66 2.92 -4.72
CA TRP A 108 1.88 4.14 -3.96
C TRP A 108 2.36 5.30 -4.83
N ALA A 109 3.31 5.08 -5.74
CA ALA A 109 3.76 6.12 -6.66
C ALA A 109 2.59 6.69 -7.50
N GLU A 110 1.69 5.83 -7.98
CA GLU A 110 0.49 6.26 -8.71
C GLU A 110 -0.46 7.10 -7.85
N LEU A 111 -0.64 6.75 -6.57
CA LEU A 111 -1.45 7.51 -5.62
C LEU A 111 -0.79 8.84 -5.23
N GLU A 112 0.52 8.85 -5.01
CA GLU A 112 1.29 10.05 -4.72
C GLU A 112 1.22 11.04 -5.88
N ASP A 113 1.47 10.58 -7.11
CA ASP A 113 1.42 11.43 -8.31
C ASP A 113 0.00 11.98 -8.52
N TRP A 114 -1.03 11.14 -8.33
CA TRP A 114 -2.41 11.59 -8.45
C TRP A 114 -2.77 12.62 -7.37
N THR A 115 -2.46 12.34 -6.10
CA THR A 115 -2.80 13.24 -4.98
C THR A 115 -2.04 14.55 -5.05
N ARG A 116 -0.76 14.54 -5.46
CA ARG A 116 0.03 15.75 -5.69
C ARG A 116 -0.57 16.64 -6.78
N ALA A 117 -1.11 16.04 -7.84
CA ALA A 117 -1.72 16.78 -8.95
C ALA A 117 -3.13 17.31 -8.64
N HIS A 118 -3.91 16.63 -7.78
CA HIS A 118 -5.35 16.92 -7.62
C HIS A 118 -5.75 17.41 -6.22
N HIS A 119 -5.01 17.05 -5.16
CA HIS A 119 -5.36 17.40 -3.78
C HIS A 119 -4.15 17.36 -2.84
N GLU A 120 -3.43 18.48 -2.76
CA GLU A 120 -2.23 18.66 -1.91
C GLU A 120 -2.46 18.25 -0.44
N GLY A 121 -3.60 18.64 0.16
CA GLY A 121 -3.89 18.29 1.56
C GLY A 121 -4.08 16.78 1.85
N ILE A 122 -4.31 15.95 0.82
CA ILE A 122 -4.29 14.48 0.96
C ILE A 122 -2.84 14.01 0.81
N HIS A 123 -2.11 14.55 -0.17
CA HIS A 123 -0.70 14.24 -0.39
C HIS A 123 0.16 14.50 0.85
N GLU A 124 0.02 15.68 1.47
CA GLU A 124 0.74 16.08 2.69
C GLU A 124 0.36 15.22 3.90
N SER A 125 -0.84 14.61 3.89
CA SER A 125 -1.28 13.77 5.00
C SER A 125 -0.70 12.37 4.96
N LEU A 126 -0.08 11.94 3.85
CA LEU A 126 0.48 10.60 3.73
C LEU A 126 1.61 10.41 4.75
N GLY A 127 1.44 9.45 5.65
CA GLY A 127 2.42 9.17 6.70
C GLY A 127 3.74 8.69 6.12
N THR A 128 4.83 8.99 6.81
CA THR A 128 6.13 8.36 6.53
C THR A 128 6.03 6.85 6.74
N GLY A 129 6.80 6.07 6.00
CA GLY A 129 6.84 4.62 6.13
C GLY A 129 7.14 4.13 7.56
N ALA A 130 6.43 3.09 7.99
CA ALA A 130 6.65 2.44 9.29
C ALA A 130 7.93 1.58 9.28
N SER A 131 8.61 1.53 10.42
CA SER A 131 9.72 0.59 10.62
C SER A 131 9.22 -0.84 10.85
N GLU A 132 10.12 -1.82 10.75
CA GLU A 132 9.81 -3.22 11.07
C GLU A 132 9.40 -3.38 12.54
N GLU A 133 10.06 -2.65 13.44
CA GLU A 133 9.78 -2.66 14.88
C GLU A 133 8.38 -2.10 15.18
N ASN A 134 7.95 -1.07 14.45
CA ASN A 134 6.60 -0.52 14.58
C ASN A 134 5.54 -1.54 14.15
N LEU A 135 5.80 -2.27 13.05
CA LEU A 135 4.90 -3.33 12.57
C LEU A 135 4.84 -4.50 13.54
N ASP A 136 5.98 -4.97 14.03
CA ASP A 136 6.07 -6.08 14.99
C ASP A 136 5.38 -5.72 16.31
N SER A 137 5.55 -4.48 16.77
CA SER A 137 4.87 -3.97 17.97
C SER A 137 3.35 -3.93 17.79
N ALA A 138 2.87 -3.53 16.60
CA ALA A 138 1.44 -3.50 16.30
C ALA A 138 0.84 -4.91 16.20
N GLU A 139 1.55 -5.85 15.56
CA GLU A 139 1.17 -7.27 15.50
C GLU A 139 1.06 -7.89 16.89
N MET A 140 2.07 -7.66 17.74
CA MET A 140 2.10 -8.14 19.12
C MET A 140 0.95 -7.55 19.95
N ALA A 141 0.70 -6.25 19.83
CA ALA A 141 -0.39 -5.59 20.56
C ALA A 141 -1.79 -6.08 20.13
N LEU A 142 -1.94 -6.47 18.87
CA LEU A 142 -3.20 -6.95 18.29
C LEU A 142 -3.38 -8.46 18.37
N GLY A 143 -2.31 -9.22 18.65
CA GLY A 143 -2.32 -10.68 18.67
C GLY A 143 -2.55 -11.30 17.28
N VAL A 144 -2.08 -10.66 16.21
CA VAL A 144 -2.26 -11.11 14.81
C VAL A 144 -0.95 -11.01 14.03
N THR A 145 -0.86 -11.70 12.89
CA THR A 145 0.26 -11.55 11.95
C THR A 145 -0.23 -10.86 10.69
N PHE A 146 0.39 -9.72 10.35
CA PHE A 146 0.03 -8.97 9.15
C PHE A 146 0.43 -9.73 7.89
N PRO A 147 -0.42 -9.70 6.84
CA PRO A 147 -0.02 -10.20 5.54
C PRO A 147 1.22 -9.47 5.02
N PRO A 148 2.13 -10.14 4.28
CA PRO A 148 3.32 -9.51 3.71
C PRO A 148 3.00 -8.24 2.90
N ALA A 149 1.88 -8.25 2.15
CA ALA A 149 1.43 -7.10 1.38
C ALA A 149 1.05 -5.89 2.26
N MET A 150 0.41 -6.12 3.41
CA MET A 150 0.11 -5.04 4.36
C MET A 150 1.39 -4.46 4.94
N ARG A 151 2.34 -5.32 5.36
CA ARG A 151 3.63 -4.87 5.90
C ARG A 151 4.33 -3.95 4.91
N VAL A 152 4.46 -4.37 3.65
CA VAL A 152 5.07 -3.55 2.60
C VAL A 152 4.32 -2.22 2.40
N LEU A 153 2.99 -2.26 2.30
CA LEU A 153 2.20 -1.04 2.11
C LEU A 153 2.45 -0.02 3.24
N TYR A 154 2.50 -0.47 4.48
CA TYR A 154 2.74 0.36 5.65
C TYR A 154 4.22 0.78 5.82
N ARG A 155 5.17 -0.03 5.36
CA ARG A 155 6.59 0.36 5.28
C ARG A 155 6.83 1.47 4.27
N LEU A 156 5.97 1.61 3.27
CA LEU A 156 6.03 2.72 2.31
C LEU A 156 5.33 3.96 2.89
N HIS A 157 4.12 3.81 3.46
CA HIS A 157 3.41 4.87 4.15
C HIS A 157 2.59 4.37 5.34
N ASP A 158 2.80 4.94 6.53
CA ASP A 158 2.02 4.63 7.73
C ASP A 158 0.64 5.35 7.73
N GLY A 159 -0.21 5.01 6.77
CA GLY A 159 -1.56 5.57 6.66
C GLY A 159 -1.58 7.09 6.43
N GLN A 160 -2.50 7.78 7.11
CA GLN A 160 -2.63 9.24 7.04
C GLN A 160 -2.54 9.89 8.43
N THR A 161 -1.82 11.00 8.51
CA THR A 161 -1.76 11.87 9.69
C THR A 161 -2.53 13.15 9.41
N LEU A 162 -3.68 13.32 10.09
CA LEU A 162 -4.57 14.47 9.90
C LEU A 162 -4.75 15.23 11.22
N SER A 163 -4.68 16.56 11.17
CA SER A 163 -4.90 17.40 12.35
C SER A 163 -6.28 17.21 13.01
N PHE A 164 -7.30 16.84 12.22
CA PHE A 164 -8.61 16.48 12.73
C PHE A 164 -8.56 15.24 13.63
N ASP A 165 -7.77 14.23 13.24
CA ASP A 165 -7.64 12.97 13.95
C ASP A 165 -6.90 13.13 15.27
N GLU A 166 -5.82 13.90 15.26
CA GLU A 166 -5.08 14.26 16.47
C GLU A 166 -5.96 15.04 17.45
N ALA A 167 -6.79 15.97 16.94
CA ALA A 167 -7.73 16.70 17.76
C ALA A 167 -8.78 15.77 18.38
N GLU A 168 -9.39 14.89 17.58
CA GLU A 168 -10.38 13.91 18.03
C GLU A 168 -9.79 12.98 19.12
N ASP A 169 -8.57 12.49 18.91
CA ASP A 169 -7.88 11.60 19.84
C ASP A 169 -7.57 12.27 21.19
N ASN A 170 -7.36 13.59 21.18
CA ASN A 170 -7.14 14.42 22.36
C ASN A 170 -8.43 15.02 22.95
N GLY A 171 -9.60 14.65 22.43
CA GLY A 171 -10.89 15.18 22.88
C GLY A 171 -11.09 16.67 22.59
N ARG A 172 -10.34 17.24 21.63
CA ARG A 172 -10.46 18.63 21.20
C ARG A 172 -11.38 18.73 19.99
N HIS A 173 -12.20 19.77 19.96
CA HIS A 173 -12.96 20.12 18.76
C HIS A 173 -12.13 21.08 17.91
N VAL A 174 -11.66 20.62 16.75
CA VAL A 174 -11.03 21.50 15.76
C VAL A 174 -11.91 21.50 14.50
N PRO A 175 -12.48 22.65 14.11
CA PRO A 175 -12.99 22.84 12.76
C PRO A 175 -11.78 22.81 11.82
N GLY A 176 -11.54 21.68 11.17
CA GLY A 176 -10.39 21.49 10.30
C GLY A 176 -10.85 20.99 8.94
N ILE A 177 -10.39 21.64 7.87
CA ILE A 177 -10.59 21.17 6.48
C ILE A 177 -10.02 19.75 6.31
N SER A 178 -9.05 19.35 7.15
CA SER A 178 -8.45 18.01 7.18
C SER A 178 -9.46 16.88 7.40
N ILE A 179 -10.68 17.14 7.91
CA ILE A 179 -11.76 16.15 7.93
C ILE A 179 -12.11 15.60 6.53
N PHE A 180 -11.90 16.41 5.48
CA PHE A 180 -12.20 16.09 4.09
C PHE A 180 -11.03 15.43 3.35
N HIS A 181 -9.86 15.30 3.97
CA HIS A 181 -8.65 14.80 3.32
C HIS A 181 -8.51 13.27 3.44
N GLY A 182 -9.62 12.52 3.40
CA GLY A 182 -9.57 11.06 3.40
C GLY A 182 -9.03 10.51 2.08
N LEU A 183 -7.96 9.70 2.14
CA LEU A 183 -7.32 9.11 0.97
C LEU A 183 -8.25 8.19 0.18
N LEU A 184 -9.15 7.48 0.87
CA LEU A 184 -10.02 6.44 0.29
C LEU A 184 -11.38 7.00 -0.12
N GLY A 185 -11.36 8.27 -0.53
CA GLY A 185 -12.48 9.00 -1.07
C GLY A 185 -13.36 9.66 -0.01
N SER A 186 -14.03 10.71 -0.45
CA SER A 186 -15.08 11.37 0.30
C SER A 186 -16.33 11.55 -0.55
N TYR A 187 -17.49 11.60 0.10
CA TYR A 187 -18.73 12.02 -0.51
C TYR A 187 -19.59 12.75 0.52
N ALA A 188 -20.41 13.66 0.03
CA ALA A 188 -21.40 14.35 0.83
C ALA A 188 -22.76 14.29 0.12
N PHE A 189 -23.77 13.79 0.81
CA PHE A 189 -25.14 13.73 0.33
C PHE A 189 -26.09 14.07 1.48
N TYR A 190 -26.90 15.12 1.30
CA TYR A 190 -27.69 15.73 2.37
C TYR A 190 -26.83 16.13 3.59
N ASP A 191 -27.19 15.65 4.78
CA ASP A 191 -26.48 15.79 6.05
C ASP A 191 -25.49 14.65 6.31
N HIS A 192 -25.31 13.76 5.33
CA HIS A 192 -24.33 12.67 5.41
C HIS A 192 -23.05 13.07 4.69
N MET A 193 -21.95 13.05 5.44
CA MET A 193 -20.61 13.29 4.93
C MET A 193 -19.72 12.14 5.36
N VAL A 194 -19.07 11.52 4.40
CA VAL A 194 -18.13 10.43 4.62
C VAL A 194 -16.82 10.83 3.97
N SER A 195 -15.73 10.71 4.71
CA SER A 195 -14.37 10.94 4.24
C SER A 195 -13.50 9.85 4.84
N VAL A 196 -13.18 8.83 4.06
CA VAL A 196 -12.52 7.62 4.56
C VAL A 196 -11.01 7.83 4.53
N ARG A 197 -10.39 7.72 5.71
CA ARG A 197 -8.93 7.80 5.84
C ARG A 197 -8.33 6.43 6.09
N LEU A 198 -7.16 6.20 5.50
CA LEU A 198 -6.32 5.06 5.82
C LEU A 198 -5.66 5.33 7.18
N LEU A 199 -5.84 4.44 8.16
CA LEU A 199 -5.38 4.71 9.52
C LEU A 199 -3.88 4.44 9.66
N PRO A 200 -3.15 5.26 10.44
CA PRO A 200 -1.80 4.93 10.88
C PRO A 200 -1.84 3.78 11.90
N LEU A 201 -0.76 3.01 12.00
CA LEU A 201 -0.65 1.80 12.83
C LEU A 201 -1.11 2.01 14.28
N HIS A 202 -0.72 3.12 14.90
CA HIS A 202 -1.11 3.40 16.28
C HIS A 202 -2.63 3.52 16.47
N ARG A 203 -3.36 4.05 15.46
CA ARG A 203 -4.83 4.12 15.46
C ARG A 203 -5.46 2.79 15.09
N ILE A 204 -4.84 2.00 14.21
CA ILE A 204 -5.26 0.61 13.95
C ILE A 204 -5.26 -0.17 15.26
N VAL A 205 -4.17 -0.14 16.01
CA VAL A 205 -4.03 -0.81 17.32
C VAL A 205 -5.12 -0.33 18.29
N ARG A 206 -5.16 0.99 18.55
CA ARG A 206 -6.09 1.60 19.51
C ARG A 206 -7.55 1.25 19.21
N TRP A 207 -7.99 1.48 17.97
CA TRP A 207 -9.40 1.35 17.63
C TRP A 207 -9.84 -0.08 17.40
N THR A 208 -8.96 -0.95 16.89
CA THR A 208 -9.26 -2.40 16.83
C THR A 208 -9.50 -2.96 18.23
N ALA A 209 -8.59 -2.68 19.18
CA ALA A 209 -8.76 -3.12 20.57
C ALA A 209 -10.06 -2.55 21.18
N PHE A 210 -10.29 -1.25 21.05
CA PHE A 210 -11.52 -0.60 21.55
C PHE A 210 -12.80 -1.27 21.06
N PHE A 211 -12.89 -1.59 19.76
CA PHE A 211 -14.09 -2.19 19.19
C PHE A 211 -14.25 -3.66 19.56
N LYS A 212 -13.16 -4.43 19.65
CA LYS A 212 -13.19 -5.84 20.06
C LYS A 212 -13.54 -5.97 21.55
N ASP A 213 -12.89 -5.22 22.43
CA ASP A 213 -13.10 -5.28 23.89
C ASP A 213 -14.55 -4.94 24.26
N ARG A 214 -15.16 -4.00 23.53
CA ARG A 214 -16.56 -3.60 23.74
C ARG A 214 -17.56 -4.41 22.94
N ARG A 215 -17.12 -5.42 22.19
CA ARG A 215 -17.96 -6.26 21.31
C ARG A 215 -18.84 -5.42 20.37
N LEU A 216 -18.24 -4.40 19.76
CA LEU A 216 -18.87 -3.45 18.83
C LEU A 216 -18.60 -3.80 17.35
N VAL A 217 -18.16 -5.02 17.10
CA VAL A 217 -18.01 -5.64 15.78
C VAL A 217 -18.79 -6.94 15.72
N PRO A 218 -19.27 -7.35 14.54
CA PRO A 218 -19.81 -8.69 14.32
C PRO A 218 -18.84 -9.78 14.80
N GLU A 219 -19.40 -10.91 15.25
CA GLU A 219 -18.62 -12.05 15.77
C GLU A 219 -17.62 -12.59 14.73
N GLU A 220 -18.01 -12.61 13.46
CA GLU A 220 -17.17 -12.97 12.30
C GLU A 220 -15.89 -12.12 12.16
N LEU A 221 -15.85 -10.90 12.75
CA LEU A 221 -14.69 -10.00 12.69
C LEU A 221 -13.85 -10.00 13.99
N MET A 222 -14.17 -10.84 14.98
CA MET A 222 -13.52 -10.75 16.29
C MET A 222 -12.10 -11.30 16.30
N GLU A 223 -11.81 -12.33 15.51
CA GLU A 223 -10.54 -13.06 15.59
C GLU A 223 -9.46 -12.41 14.73
N THR A 224 -9.54 -12.59 13.42
CA THR A 224 -8.45 -12.27 12.48
C THR A 224 -8.53 -10.85 11.92
N HIS A 225 -9.60 -10.11 12.19
CA HIS A 225 -9.82 -8.81 11.56
C HIS A 225 -9.27 -7.65 12.38
N ILE A 226 -8.67 -6.69 11.69
CA ILE A 226 -8.18 -5.44 12.26
C ILE A 226 -8.79 -4.25 11.52
N LEU A 227 -9.04 -3.13 12.20
CA LEU A 227 -9.53 -1.91 11.56
C LEU A 227 -8.41 -1.29 10.73
N LEU A 228 -8.66 -1.05 9.45
CA LEU A 228 -7.67 -0.53 8.50
C LEU A 228 -7.95 0.92 8.11
N ALA A 229 -9.21 1.26 7.89
CA ALA A 229 -9.63 2.59 7.46
C ALA A 229 -11.01 2.94 8.02
N THR A 230 -11.29 4.23 8.18
CA THR A 230 -12.58 4.69 8.71
C THR A 230 -12.95 6.09 8.25
N SER A 231 -14.24 6.40 8.27
CA SER A 231 -14.73 7.78 8.25
C SER A 231 -14.74 8.40 9.66
N PRO A 232 -14.85 9.74 9.80
CA PRO A 232 -15.19 10.38 11.06
C PRO A 232 -16.37 9.70 11.75
N GLY A 233 -16.30 9.57 13.08
CA GLY A 233 -17.36 8.96 13.88
C GLY A 233 -17.64 7.48 13.56
N PHE A 234 -16.76 6.80 12.82
CA PHE A 234 -16.82 5.37 12.55
C PHE A 234 -18.09 4.88 11.83
N GLN A 235 -18.72 5.74 11.04
CA GLN A 235 -19.92 5.38 10.27
C GLN A 235 -19.60 4.35 9.17
N LYS A 236 -18.46 4.51 8.51
CA LYS A 236 -17.92 3.55 7.55
C LYS A 236 -16.59 3.05 8.06
N ARG A 237 -16.46 1.74 8.24
CA ARG A 237 -15.27 1.06 8.75
C ARG A 237 -14.80 0.02 7.73
N PHE A 238 -13.50 -0.07 7.53
CA PHE A 238 -12.87 -1.07 6.69
C PHE A 238 -12.01 -1.94 7.58
N TYR A 239 -12.20 -3.25 7.49
CA TYR A 239 -11.47 -4.25 8.22
C TYR A 239 -10.59 -5.04 7.27
N LEU A 240 -9.36 -5.34 7.68
CA LEU A 240 -8.50 -6.31 7.01
C LEU A 240 -8.61 -7.64 7.75
N ASP A 241 -9.03 -8.69 7.06
CA ASP A 241 -8.81 -10.05 7.53
C ASP A 241 -7.34 -10.38 7.36
N THR A 242 -6.63 -10.50 8.48
CA THR A 242 -5.21 -10.80 8.43
C THR A 242 -4.96 -12.20 7.87
N SER A 243 -5.86 -13.17 8.04
CA SER A 243 -5.65 -14.55 7.59
C SER A 243 -5.69 -14.70 6.06
N THR A 244 -6.56 -13.96 5.38
CA THR A 244 -6.74 -14.01 3.92
C THR A 244 -6.11 -12.81 3.20
N GLY A 245 -5.89 -11.70 3.91
CA GLY A 245 -5.53 -10.41 3.33
C GLY A 245 -6.71 -9.68 2.69
N GLN A 246 -7.95 -10.14 2.87
CA GLN A 246 -9.14 -9.54 2.27
C GLN A 246 -9.63 -8.32 3.06
N VAL A 247 -10.12 -7.30 2.35
CA VAL A 247 -10.70 -6.10 2.96
C VAL A 247 -12.21 -6.24 3.01
N HIS A 248 -12.80 -5.99 4.17
CA HIS A 248 -14.25 -6.00 4.42
C HIS A 248 -14.74 -4.61 4.80
N VAL A 249 -15.91 -4.22 4.31
CA VAL A 249 -16.52 -2.92 4.58
C VAL A 249 -17.75 -3.11 5.45
N LEU A 250 -17.78 -2.39 6.56
CA LEU A 250 -18.90 -2.31 7.47
C LEU A 250 -19.45 -0.88 7.49
N CYS A 251 -20.69 -0.73 7.03
CA CYS A 251 -21.43 0.53 7.11
C CYS A 251 -22.46 0.42 8.24
N ARG A 252 -22.43 1.37 9.19
CA ARG A 252 -23.48 1.49 10.19
C ARG A 252 -24.79 1.86 9.49
N ALA A 253 -25.88 1.14 9.78
CA ALA A 253 -27.19 1.53 9.28
C ALA A 253 -27.58 2.92 9.84
N PRO A 254 -28.17 3.82 9.02
CA PRO A 254 -28.69 5.07 9.53
C PRO A 254 -29.77 4.79 10.56
N HIS A 255 -29.64 5.36 11.76
CA HIS A 255 -30.75 5.41 12.71
C HIS A 255 -31.73 6.48 12.21
N HIS A 256 -32.99 6.12 11.99
CA HIS A 256 -34.09 7.04 11.65
C HIS A 256 -34.47 8.01 12.80
N GLY A 257 -33.55 8.39 13.68
CA GLY A 257 -33.87 9.23 14.83
C GLY A 257 -32.67 9.63 15.67
N GLY A 258 -31.86 10.57 15.16
CA GLY A 258 -30.95 11.39 15.97
C GLY A 258 -29.76 10.69 16.64
N TRP A 259 -28.83 11.51 17.12
CA TRP A 259 -27.54 11.16 17.72
C TRP A 259 -27.62 10.48 19.10
N HIS A 260 -28.69 9.76 19.42
CA HIS A 260 -28.83 9.09 20.71
C HIS A 260 -28.26 7.67 20.70
N ARG A 261 -27.35 7.47 21.66
CA ARG A 261 -26.68 6.23 22.06
C ARG A 261 -27.74 5.18 22.44
N GLY A 262 -27.83 4.05 21.73
CA GLY A 262 -28.51 2.86 22.28
C GLY A 262 -29.38 1.99 21.36
N GLY A 263 -29.41 2.19 20.04
CA GLY A 263 -30.17 1.31 19.14
C GLY A 263 -29.31 0.19 18.54
N SER A 264 -29.59 -1.07 18.85
CA SER A 264 -29.05 -2.27 18.19
C SER A 264 -29.65 -2.47 16.79
N GLY A 265 -29.52 -1.47 15.92
CA GLY A 265 -29.82 -1.64 14.49
C GLY A 265 -28.81 -2.63 13.91
N GLY A 266 -29.28 -3.84 13.56
CA GLY A 266 -28.46 -4.98 13.19
C GLY A 266 -27.29 -4.60 12.30
N SER A 267 -26.08 -4.92 12.76
CA SER A 267 -24.86 -4.75 11.98
C SER A 267 -25.06 -5.51 10.68
N LYS A 268 -25.06 -4.81 9.53
CA LYS A 268 -25.04 -5.49 8.23
C LYS A 268 -23.79 -6.37 8.19
N ALA A 269 -23.89 -7.57 7.60
CA ALA A 269 -22.75 -8.44 7.36
C ALA A 269 -21.62 -7.67 6.66
N ALA A 270 -20.38 -7.94 7.04
CA ALA A 270 -19.24 -7.24 6.47
C ALA A 270 -19.05 -7.66 5.00
N LEU A 271 -19.13 -6.69 4.08
CA LEU A 271 -19.07 -7.00 2.65
C LEU A 271 -17.62 -6.97 2.16
N PRO A 272 -17.17 -7.96 1.37
CA PRO A 272 -15.83 -7.92 0.80
C PRO A 272 -15.69 -6.76 -0.19
N ALA A 273 -14.59 -6.01 -0.11
CA ALA A 273 -14.30 -4.87 -0.96
C ALA A 273 -13.84 -5.27 -2.37
N ILE A 274 -13.26 -6.47 -2.49
CA ILE A 274 -12.91 -7.12 -3.75
C ILE A 274 -13.38 -8.58 -3.73
N PRO A 275 -13.68 -9.19 -4.89
CA PRO A 275 -13.89 -10.63 -4.97
C PRO A 275 -12.70 -11.38 -4.34
N ALA A 276 -13.00 -12.45 -3.61
CA ALA A 276 -11.96 -13.32 -3.07
C ALA A 276 -11.09 -13.85 -4.22
N ALA A 277 -9.83 -14.15 -3.93
CA ALA A 277 -9.06 -14.92 -4.89
C ALA A 277 -9.65 -16.32 -4.98
N ASP A 278 -10.00 -16.76 -6.19
CA ASP A 278 -10.63 -18.07 -6.42
C ASP A 278 -9.67 -19.26 -6.22
N THR A 279 -8.39 -19.00 -5.90
CA THR A 279 -7.33 -20.02 -5.86
C THR A 279 -6.77 -20.24 -4.45
N PRO A 280 -6.80 -21.48 -3.92
CA PRO A 280 -6.03 -21.85 -2.73
C PRO A 280 -4.53 -21.55 -2.94
N GLY A 281 -3.90 -20.92 -1.95
CA GLY A 281 -2.49 -20.52 -2.05
C GLY A 281 -2.24 -19.18 -2.75
N CYS A 282 -3.28 -18.41 -3.05
CA CYS A 282 -3.13 -17.03 -3.52
C CYS A 282 -2.32 -16.21 -2.50
N PRO A 283 -1.45 -15.29 -2.94
CA PRO A 283 -0.78 -14.38 -2.02
C PRO A 283 -1.83 -13.69 -1.14
N ARG A 284 -1.59 -13.56 0.17
CA ARG A 284 -2.46 -12.83 1.11
C ARG A 284 -2.39 -11.32 0.84
N ASP A 285 -2.73 -10.92 -0.38
CA ASP A 285 -2.46 -9.61 -0.97
C ASP A 285 -3.74 -8.86 -1.36
N GLY A 286 -4.90 -9.31 -0.88
CA GLY A 286 -6.20 -8.72 -1.20
C GLY A 286 -6.26 -7.21 -0.93
N PHE A 287 -5.61 -6.74 0.14
CA PHE A 287 -5.48 -5.31 0.41
C PHE A 287 -4.71 -4.57 -0.68
N LEU A 288 -3.58 -5.11 -1.14
CA LEU A 288 -2.81 -4.53 -2.23
C LEU A 288 -3.60 -4.51 -3.53
N ARG A 289 -4.29 -5.61 -3.87
CA ARG A 289 -5.16 -5.66 -5.05
C ARG A 289 -6.28 -4.63 -5.01
N TRP A 290 -6.87 -4.42 -3.84
CA TRP A 290 -7.88 -3.38 -3.64
C TRP A 290 -7.31 -1.97 -3.83
N MET A 291 -6.13 -1.70 -3.30
CA MET A 291 -5.42 -0.43 -3.48
C MET A 291 -5.03 -0.18 -4.93
N GLU A 292 -4.54 -1.20 -5.64
CA GLU A 292 -4.21 -1.13 -7.08
C GLU A 292 -5.45 -0.79 -7.92
N GLU A 293 -6.58 -1.45 -7.66
CA GLU A 293 -7.84 -1.15 -8.35
C GLU A 293 -8.36 0.26 -8.01
N TYR A 294 -8.17 0.71 -6.76
CA TYR A 294 -8.50 2.07 -6.36
C TYR A 294 -7.66 3.11 -7.11
N ALA A 295 -6.33 2.95 -7.15
CA ALA A 295 -5.41 3.82 -7.88
C ALA A 295 -5.76 3.86 -9.38
N ARG A 296 -5.99 2.70 -10.00
CA ARG A 296 -6.40 2.59 -11.39
C ARG A 296 -7.68 3.38 -11.68
N ARG A 297 -8.68 3.30 -10.79
CA ARG A 297 -9.94 4.03 -10.94
C ARG A 297 -9.77 5.54 -10.82
N LEU A 298 -8.93 6.01 -9.90
CA LEU A 298 -8.57 7.42 -9.79
C LEU A 298 -7.92 7.93 -11.09
N GLN A 299 -6.95 7.20 -11.62
CA GLN A 299 -6.25 7.55 -12.86
C GLN A 299 -7.18 7.55 -14.08
N SER A 300 -8.13 6.61 -14.14
CA SER A 300 -9.12 6.54 -15.22
C SER A 300 -10.25 7.57 -15.13
N GLY A 301 -10.31 8.38 -14.06
CA GLY A 301 -11.35 9.38 -13.86
C GLY A 301 -12.71 8.81 -13.44
N VAL A 302 -12.78 7.53 -13.04
CA VAL A 302 -14.01 6.91 -12.49
C VAL A 302 -14.44 7.64 -11.21
N TYR A 303 -13.46 8.06 -10.40
CA TYR A 303 -13.69 8.93 -9.26
C TYR A 303 -13.29 10.35 -9.64
N THR A 304 -14.23 11.29 -9.53
CA THR A 304 -14.00 12.70 -9.84
C THR A 304 -13.93 13.51 -8.55
N MET A 305 -13.02 14.47 -8.52
CA MET A 305 -12.93 15.45 -7.43
C MET A 305 -13.84 16.63 -7.75
N ALA A 306 -14.83 16.86 -6.89
CA ALA A 306 -15.56 18.13 -6.90
C ALA A 306 -14.76 19.18 -6.11
N PRO A 307 -14.70 20.45 -6.55
CA PRO A 307 -14.03 21.52 -5.82
C PRO A 307 -14.56 21.62 -4.38
N SER A 308 -13.66 21.44 -3.41
CA SER A 308 -13.90 21.42 -1.95
C SER A 308 -14.53 22.72 -1.40
N LEU A 309 -14.50 23.81 -2.17
CA LEU A 309 -15.11 25.10 -1.82
C LEU A 309 -16.65 25.03 -1.69
N LEU A 310 -17.32 24.13 -2.41
CA LEU A 310 -18.76 23.92 -2.25
C LEU A 310 -19.09 23.13 -0.96
N GLY A 311 -18.16 22.29 -0.48
CA GLY A 311 -18.33 21.54 0.77
C GLY A 311 -18.25 22.42 2.02
N LEU A 312 -17.29 23.35 2.06
CA LEU A 312 -17.15 24.33 3.15
C LEU A 312 -18.32 25.32 3.21
N ALA A 313 -18.68 25.93 2.08
CA ALA A 313 -19.80 26.86 2.01
C ALA A 313 -21.15 26.18 2.31
N ARG A 314 -21.29 24.88 2.01
CA ARG A 314 -22.48 24.08 2.38
C ARG A 314 -22.44 23.63 3.82
N TYR A 315 -21.31 23.20 4.37
CA TYR A 315 -21.20 22.79 5.78
C TYR A 315 -21.49 23.96 6.73
N GLU A 316 -20.95 25.15 6.44
CA GLU A 316 -21.26 26.36 7.22
C GLU A 316 -22.71 26.84 7.02
N ARG A 317 -23.28 26.74 5.81
CA ARG A 317 -24.71 27.05 5.59
C ARG A 317 -25.68 25.99 6.12
N GLN A 318 -25.30 24.72 6.18
CA GLN A 318 -26.14 23.60 6.66
C GLN A 318 -26.39 23.68 8.17
N ARG A 319 -25.47 24.29 8.92
CA ARG A 319 -25.71 24.64 10.32
C ARG A 319 -26.78 25.75 10.48
N ALA A 320 -27.10 26.46 9.39
CA ALA A 320 -28.02 27.61 9.37
C ALA A 320 -29.35 27.39 8.62
N SER A 321 -29.51 26.38 7.75
CA SER A 321 -30.79 26.17 7.04
C SER A 321 -31.01 24.75 6.52
N ARG A 322 -32.24 24.26 6.73
CA ARG A 322 -32.79 22.98 6.29
C ARG A 322 -32.76 22.83 4.75
N CYS A 323 -32.35 21.65 4.28
CA CYS A 323 -32.60 21.01 2.97
C CYS A 323 -32.11 21.71 1.68
N PHE A 324 -31.23 21.07 0.89
CA PHE A 324 -31.41 20.74 -0.55
C PHE A 324 -30.24 19.92 -1.14
N ALA A 325 -30.55 19.10 -2.15
CA ALA A 325 -29.77 17.98 -2.71
C ALA A 325 -28.71 18.35 -3.77
N MET A 326 -27.72 17.47 -4.00
CA MET A 326 -27.07 17.30 -5.31
C MET A 326 -26.49 15.89 -5.48
N LEU A 327 -26.76 15.30 -6.65
CA LEU A 327 -26.60 13.90 -7.06
C LEU A 327 -25.16 13.51 -7.44
N LEU A 328 -24.79 12.25 -7.15
CA LEU A 328 -23.89 11.46 -7.98
C LEU A 328 -24.69 10.26 -8.49
N ASN A 329 -24.87 10.19 -9.82
CA ASN A 329 -25.37 9.00 -10.50
C ASN A 329 -24.31 7.90 -10.35
N LEU A 330 -24.75 6.76 -9.79
CA LEU A 330 -24.08 5.46 -9.94
C LEU A 330 -24.62 4.78 -11.19
#